data_AF-A0A7J4KQI4-F1
#
_entry.id   AF-A0A7J4KQI4-F1
#
_cell.length_a   1.000
_cell.length_b   1.000
_cell.length_c   1.000
_cell.angle_alpha   90.00
_cell.angle_beta   90.00
_cell.angle_gamma   90.00
#
_symmetry.space_group_name_H-M   'P 1'
#
loop_
_entity.id
_entity.type
_entity.pdbx_description
1 polymer ?
#
loop_
_entity_poly.entity_id
_entity_poly.type
_entity_poly.pdbx_seq_one_letter_code
_entity_poly.pdbx_strand_id
1 'polypeptide(L)'
;MHYKLGLEKGGVAAFPFNSFGNIPYPEGVVSKVHEAGMDIAIFTYATDEKTVAVRNEYYNKCDYRSTIMERTNKGVLFRSDDGLWSYAYDKNYLVDVLQNGGYKVEVIPFGEIGMAYIGKMKKGGE
;
A
#
# COMPACT_ATOMS: atom_id res chain seq x y z
N MET A 1 -17.98 -17.88 14.08
CA MET A 1 -17.95 -18.89 13.00
C MET A 1 -16.60 -18.75 12.30
N HIS A 2 -15.59 -19.52 12.70
CA HIS A 2 -14.25 -19.46 12.10
C HIS A 2 -14.21 -20.42 10.92
N TYR A 3 -14.26 -19.91 9.69
CA TYR A 3 -13.92 -20.69 8.51
C TYR A 3 -12.41 -20.92 8.52
N LYS A 4 -11.98 -22.14 8.87
CA LYS A 4 -10.63 -22.60 8.54
C LYS A 4 -10.66 -22.99 7.06
N LEU A 5 -10.36 -22.02 6.18
CA LEU A 5 -9.97 -22.33 4.81
C LEU A 5 -8.70 -23.17 4.90
N GLY A 6 -8.78 -24.45 4.53
CA GLY A 6 -7.65 -25.36 4.48
C GLY A 6 -6.70 -25.01 3.32
N LEU A 7 -6.06 -23.84 3.39
CA LEU A 7 -5.00 -23.46 2.46
C LEU A 7 -3.68 -24.01 3.01
N GLU A 8 -3.29 -25.20 2.55
CA GLU A 8 -1.92 -25.66 2.71
C GLU A 8 -0.98 -24.80 1.83
N LYS A 9 -0.05 -24.09 2.49
CA LYS A 9 1.18 -23.43 1.99
C LYS A 9 1.05 -22.32 0.91
N GLY A 10 1.23 -21.08 1.38
CA GLY A 10 2.05 -20.05 0.72
C GLY A 10 1.44 -19.32 -0.48
N GLY A 11 0.44 -18.49 -0.25
CA GLY A 11 -0.07 -17.52 -1.24
C GLY A 11 0.57 -16.13 -1.09
N VAL A 12 0.45 -15.30 -2.13
CA VAL A 12 0.81 -13.87 -2.06
C VAL A 12 -0.45 -13.03 -2.28
N ALA A 13 -0.77 -12.15 -1.34
CA ALA A 13 -1.76 -11.12 -1.56
C ALA A 13 -1.10 -9.95 -2.29
N ALA A 14 -1.44 -9.76 -3.56
CA ALA A 14 -0.90 -8.71 -4.40
C ALA A 14 -1.86 -7.53 -4.49
N PHE A 15 -1.39 -6.33 -4.13
CA PHE A 15 -2.11 -5.07 -4.27
C PHE A 15 -1.49 -4.27 -5.41
N PRO A 16 -2.11 -4.23 -6.59
CA PRO A 16 -1.58 -3.49 -7.73
C PRO A 16 -1.66 -1.98 -7.47
N PHE A 17 -0.96 -1.20 -8.31
CA PHE A 17 -0.82 0.25 -8.18
C PHE A 17 -2.10 0.94 -7.73
N ASN A 18 -1.95 1.79 -6.71
CA ASN A 18 -3.01 2.60 -6.12
C ASN A 18 -4.11 1.86 -5.32
N SER A 19 -4.21 0.52 -5.43
CA SER A 19 -5.29 -0.23 -4.77
C SER A 19 -5.14 -0.19 -3.24
N PHE A 20 -3.90 -0.30 -2.75
CA PHE A 20 -3.62 -0.24 -1.33
C PHE A 20 -3.79 1.18 -0.73
N GLY A 21 -3.49 2.21 -1.54
CA GLY A 21 -3.63 3.61 -1.15
C GLY A 21 -5.08 4.04 -0.92
N ASN A 22 -6.04 3.31 -1.48
CA ASN A 22 -7.47 3.58 -1.33
C ASN A 22 -8.08 2.94 -0.07
N ILE A 23 -7.29 2.17 0.70
CA ILE A 23 -7.74 1.51 1.92
C ILE A 23 -7.55 2.47 3.11
N PRO A 24 -8.62 2.81 3.87
CA PRO A 24 -8.54 3.78 4.97
C PRO A 24 -7.77 3.25 6.19
N TYR A 25 -7.75 1.93 6.40
CA TYR A 25 -7.12 1.25 7.54
C TYR A 25 -6.14 0.17 7.04
N PRO A 26 -4.99 0.56 6.46
CA PRO A 26 -4.04 -0.39 5.86
C PRO A 26 -3.51 -1.42 6.86
N GLU A 27 -3.35 -1.05 8.13
CA GLU A 27 -2.86 -1.92 9.20
C GLU A 27 -3.78 -3.13 9.41
N GLY A 28 -5.10 -2.92 9.35
CA GLY A 28 -6.09 -3.98 9.46
C GLY A 28 -6.00 -4.97 8.30
N VAL A 29 -5.77 -4.48 7.08
CA VAL A 29 -5.60 -5.34 5.91
C VAL A 29 -4.33 -6.17 6.02
N VAL A 30 -3.20 -5.57 6.41
CA VAL A 30 -1.94 -6.29 6.63
C VAL A 30 -2.11 -7.39 7.68
N SER A 31 -2.76 -7.08 8.80
CA SER A 31 -3.06 -8.07 9.85
C SER A 31 -3.90 -9.23 9.32
N LYS A 32 -4.92 -8.97 8.49
CA LYS A 32 -5.77 -10.02 7.92
C LYS A 32 -5.07 -10.87 6.86
N VAL A 33 -4.19 -10.29 6.06
CA VAL A 33 -3.34 -11.07 5.14
C VAL A 33 -2.39 -11.98 5.92
N HIS A 34 -1.83 -11.49 7.02
CA HIS A 34 -0.95 -12.28 7.89
C HIS A 34 -1.70 -13.43 8.58
N GLU A 35 -2.88 -13.16 9.15
CA GLU A 35 -3.76 -14.19 9.73
C GLU A 35 -4.16 -15.27 8.71
N ALA A 36 -4.29 -14.89 7.44
CA ALA A 36 -4.58 -15.82 6.35
C ALA A 36 -3.37 -16.69 5.94
N GLY A 37 -2.19 -16.48 6.52
CA GLY A 37 -0.99 -17.25 6.20
C GLY A 37 -0.38 -16.90 4.84
N MET A 38 -0.52 -15.65 4.40
CA MET A 38 -0.07 -15.18 3.09
C MET A 38 1.08 -14.17 3.19
N ASP A 39 2.02 -14.27 2.25
CA ASP A 39 2.95 -13.19 1.92
C ASP A 39 2.18 -12.01 1.29
N ILE A 40 2.79 -10.83 1.27
CA ILE A 40 2.16 -9.62 0.72
C ILE A 40 3.07 -8.92 -0.28
N ALA A 41 2.48 -8.42 -1.37
CA ALA A 41 3.17 -7.58 -2.34
C ALA A 41 2.33 -6.32 -2.59
N ILE A 42 2.89 -5.15 -2.29
CA ILE A 42 2.22 -3.86 -2.51
C ILE A 42 2.99 -3.09 -3.56
N PHE A 43 2.30 -2.76 -4.66
CA PHE A 43 2.82 -1.88 -5.70
C PHE A 43 2.20 -0.51 -5.51
N THR A 44 3.04 0.51 -5.31
CA THR A 44 2.61 1.87 -5.05
C THR A 44 3.60 2.87 -5.65
N TYR A 45 3.34 4.16 -5.47
CA TYR A 45 4.17 5.23 -5.99
C TYR A 45 5.19 5.69 -4.95
N ALA A 46 6.34 6.18 -5.41
CA ALA A 46 7.24 6.95 -4.57
C ALA A 46 6.61 8.28 -4.13
N THR A 47 7.16 8.92 -3.11
CA THR A 47 6.65 10.18 -2.53
C THR A 47 7.53 11.40 -2.85
N ASP A 48 8.52 11.23 -3.74
CA ASP A 48 9.36 12.31 -4.23
C ASP A 48 8.59 13.32 -5.10
N GLU A 49 9.11 14.54 -5.23
CA GLU A 49 8.43 15.64 -5.91
C GLU A 49 8.08 15.32 -7.38
N LYS A 50 8.95 14.59 -8.08
CA LYS A 50 8.70 14.22 -9.48
C LYS A 50 7.53 13.26 -9.57
N THR A 51 7.51 12.21 -8.75
CA THR A 51 6.41 11.26 -8.70
C THR A 51 5.09 11.93 -8.31
N VAL A 52 5.13 12.81 -7.30
CA VAL A 52 3.94 13.56 -6.84
C VAL A 52 3.41 14.46 -7.96
N ALA A 53 4.27 15.16 -8.70
CA ALA A 53 3.87 15.99 -9.82
C ALA A 53 3.18 15.18 -10.93
N VAL A 54 3.76 14.04 -11.31
CA VAL A 54 3.16 13.14 -12.31
C VAL A 54 1.78 12.64 -11.89
N ARG A 55 1.62 12.27 -10.61
CA ARG A 55 0.32 11.82 -10.09
C ARG A 55 -0.71 12.95 -10.02
N ASN A 56 -0.30 14.15 -9.63
CA ASN A 56 -1.17 15.31 -9.60
C ASN A 56 -1.69 15.64 -11.01
N GLU A 57 -0.79 15.63 -12.00
CA GLU A 57 -1.17 15.80 -13.41
C GLU A 57 -2.15 14.71 -13.88
N TYR A 58 -1.90 13.45 -13.51
CA TYR A 58 -2.81 12.34 -13.82
C TYR A 58 -4.22 12.58 -13.26
N TYR A 59 -4.36 12.87 -11.96
CA TYR A 59 -5.69 13.07 -11.37
C TYR A 59 -6.40 14.32 -11.89
N ASN A 60 -5.66 15.37 -12.24
CA ASN A 60 -6.23 16.55 -12.89
C ASN A 60 -6.78 16.26 -14.29
N LYS A 61 -6.35 15.17 -14.95
CA LYS A 61 -6.89 14.69 -16.23
C LYS A 61 -8.06 13.71 -16.07
N CYS A 62 -8.41 13.31 -14.85
CA CYS A 62 -9.47 12.34 -14.57
C CYS A 62 -10.83 12.97 -14.27
N ASP A 63 -11.02 14.26 -14.57
CA ASP A 63 -12.28 15.01 -14.36
C ASP A 63 -12.84 14.97 -12.93
N TYR A 64 -11.99 14.68 -11.92
CA TYR A 64 -12.38 14.77 -10.51
C TYR A 64 -12.64 16.22 -10.10
N ARG A 65 -13.69 16.44 -9.31
CA ARG A 65 -14.00 17.77 -8.76
C ARG A 65 -13.13 18.09 -7.56
N SER A 66 -12.50 19.27 -7.60
CA SER A 66 -11.74 19.83 -6.47
C SER A 66 -10.64 18.89 -5.97
N THR A 67 -9.80 18.34 -6.85
CA THR A 67 -8.66 17.50 -6.44
C THR A 67 -7.73 18.27 -5.51
N ILE A 68 -7.54 17.73 -4.30
CA ILE A 68 -6.63 18.26 -3.28
C ILE A 68 -5.50 17.26 -3.08
N MET A 69 -4.27 17.79 -3.06
CA MET A 69 -3.08 17.06 -2.65
C MET A 69 -2.65 17.55 -1.27
N GLU A 70 -2.43 16.61 -0.35
CA GLU A 70 -2.04 16.89 1.03
C GLU A 70 -0.85 16.01 1.43
N ARG A 71 0.18 16.64 2.00
CA ARG A 71 1.29 15.92 2.65
C ARG A 71 0.91 15.66 4.11
N THR A 72 0.96 14.40 4.50
CA THR A 72 0.62 13.92 5.85
C THR A 72 1.82 13.17 6.44
N ASN A 73 1.74 12.81 7.71
CA ASN A 73 2.73 11.92 8.33
C ASN A 73 2.73 10.49 7.74
N LYS A 74 1.66 10.10 7.03
CA LYS A 74 1.57 8.78 6.35
C LYS A 74 2.15 8.81 4.94
N GLY A 75 2.37 9.98 4.35
CA GLY A 75 2.71 10.14 2.94
C GLY A 75 1.86 11.21 2.25
N VAL A 76 1.61 11.05 0.95
CA VAL A 76 0.86 12.01 0.13
C VAL A 76 -0.55 11.48 -0.15
N LEU A 77 -1.56 12.25 0.24
CA LEU A 77 -2.97 11.96 -0.03
C LEU A 77 -3.45 12.79 -1.22
N PHE A 78 -4.05 12.12 -2.20
CA PHE A 78 -4.91 12.75 -3.20
C PHE A 78 -6.36 12.46 -2.86
N ARG A 79 -7.19 13.50 -2.81
CA ARG A 79 -8.64 13.37 -2.57
C ARG A 79 -9.46 14.35 -3.38
N SER A 80 -10.74 14.04 -3.60
CA SER A 80 -11.68 14.87 -4.36
C SER A 80 -13.08 14.85 -3.74
N ASP A 81 -13.94 15.78 -4.14
CA ASP A 81 -15.32 15.90 -3.63
C ASP A 81 -16.25 14.79 -4.12
N ASP A 82 -15.87 14.11 -5.20
CA ASP A 82 -16.59 13.01 -5.83
C ASP A 82 -16.00 11.63 -5.49
N GLY A 83 -15.14 11.56 -4.48
CA GLY A 83 -14.80 10.30 -3.79
C GLY A 83 -13.44 9.71 -4.10
N LEU A 84 -12.54 10.43 -4.77
CA LEU A 84 -11.12 10.03 -4.80
C LEU A 84 -10.58 10.07 -3.36
N TRP A 85 -9.94 8.99 -2.97
CA TRP A 85 -9.16 8.91 -1.74
C TRP A 85 -7.99 7.96 -1.97
N SER A 86 -6.79 8.50 -2.11
CA SER A 86 -5.64 7.74 -2.60
C SER A 86 -4.33 8.19 -1.98
N TYR A 87 -3.77 7.34 -1.11
CA TYR A 87 -2.43 7.54 -0.55
C TYR A 87 -1.33 6.98 -1.46
N ALA A 88 -0.26 7.77 -1.67
CA ALA A 88 1.08 7.21 -1.77
C ALA A 88 1.71 7.27 -0.38
N TYR A 89 1.85 6.11 0.24
CA TYR A 89 2.45 6.02 1.56
C TYR A 89 3.94 6.34 1.52
N ASP A 90 4.40 7.07 2.53
CA ASP A 90 5.82 7.24 2.79
C ASP A 90 6.49 5.88 2.99
N LYS A 91 7.74 5.77 2.54
CA LYS A 91 8.50 4.52 2.64
C LYS A 91 8.59 4.00 4.06
N ASN A 92 8.92 4.87 5.02
CA ASN A 92 9.11 4.45 6.40
C ASN A 92 7.77 4.04 7.02
N TYR A 93 6.71 4.82 6.78
CA TYR A 93 5.37 4.47 7.26
C TYR A 93 4.93 3.09 6.76
N LEU A 94 5.05 2.81 5.46
CA LEU A 94 4.58 1.52 4.93
C LEU A 94 5.46 0.34 5.38
N VAL A 95 6.78 0.56 5.53
CA VAL A 95 7.68 -0.43 6.14
C VAL A 95 7.25 -0.73 7.58
N ASP A 96 6.98 0.28 8.39
CA ASP A 96 6.55 0.13 9.78
C ASP A 96 5.23 -0.63 9.87
N VAL A 97 4.25 -0.28 9.03
CA VAL A 97 2.96 -0.97 8.96
C VAL A 97 3.14 -2.47 8.67
N LEU A 98 3.98 -2.81 7.68
CA LEU A 98 4.23 -4.20 7.31
C LEU A 98 5.04 -4.96 8.38
N GLN A 99 6.06 -4.34 8.96
CA GLN A 99 6.89 -4.96 10.01
C GLN A 99 6.10 -5.21 11.29
N ASN A 100 5.29 -4.24 11.72
CA ASN A 100 4.37 -4.38 12.85
C ASN A 100 3.29 -5.45 12.58
N GLY A 101 2.95 -5.66 11.30
CA GLY A 101 2.06 -6.72 10.84
C GLY A 101 2.69 -8.11 10.76
N GLY A 102 3.95 -8.30 11.18
CA GLY A 102 4.60 -9.62 11.21
C GLY A 102 5.39 -9.98 9.96
N TYR A 103 5.67 -9.02 9.07
CA TYR A 103 6.44 -9.26 7.85
C TYR A 103 7.91 -8.85 7.97
N LYS A 104 8.79 -9.57 7.28
CA LYS A 104 10.10 -9.10 6.84
C LYS A 104 9.93 -8.41 5.49
N VAL A 105 10.35 -7.15 5.38
CA VAL A 105 10.02 -6.30 4.24
C VAL A 105 11.25 -6.03 3.38
N GLU A 106 11.09 -6.23 2.08
CA GLU A 106 12.02 -5.75 1.06
C GLU A 106 11.34 -4.63 0.25
N VAL A 107 12.09 -3.57 -0.04
CA VAL A 107 11.60 -2.41 -0.78
C VAL A 107 12.41 -2.27 -2.06
N ILE A 108 11.73 -2.34 -3.20
CA ILE A 108 12.34 -2.39 -4.52
C ILE A 108 11.80 -1.22 -5.36
N PRO A 109 12.65 -0.32 -5.87
CA PRO A 109 12.23 0.65 -6.88
C PRO A 109 11.67 -0.07 -8.11
N PHE A 110 10.52 0.38 -8.62
CA PHE A 110 9.84 -0.26 -9.74
C PHE A 110 9.47 0.78 -10.80
N GLY A 111 10.19 0.76 -11.92
CA GLY A 111 10.06 1.78 -12.95
C GLY A 111 10.55 3.16 -12.46
N GLU A 112 10.05 4.22 -13.07
CA GLU A 112 10.54 5.58 -12.83
C GLU A 112 9.90 6.25 -11.60
N ILE A 113 8.66 5.89 -11.29
CA ILE A 113 7.84 6.54 -10.24
C ILE A 113 7.27 5.54 -9.22
N GLY A 114 7.55 4.25 -9.40
CA GLY A 114 6.93 3.17 -8.64
C GLY A 114 7.86 2.57 -7.59
N MET A 115 7.24 1.93 -6.60
CA MET A 115 7.87 1.20 -5.51
C MET A 115 7.10 -0.10 -5.30
N ALA A 116 7.82 -1.20 -5.12
CA ALA A 116 7.28 -2.48 -4.70
C ALA A 116 7.73 -2.79 -3.27
N TYR A 117 6.78 -3.16 -2.41
CA TYR A 117 7.02 -3.60 -1.04
C TYR A 117 6.67 -5.08 -0.97
N ILE A 118 7.67 -5.93 -0.75
CA ILE A 118 7.51 -7.38 -0.66
C ILE A 118 7.64 -7.78 0.81
N GLY A 119 6.54 -8.17 1.42
CA GLY A 119 6.47 -8.67 2.78
C GLY A 119 6.47 -10.19 2.79
N LYS A 120 7.50 -10.79 3.38
CA LYS A 120 7.57 -12.22 3.70
C LYS A 120 7.16 -12.46 5.14
N MET A 121 6.23 -13.39 5.40
CA MET A 121 5.84 -13.69 6.78
C MET A 121 7.04 -14.16 7.60
N LYS A 122 7.20 -13.64 8.82
CA LYS A 122 8.18 -14.18 9.78
C LYS A 122 7.69 -15.56 10.22
N LYS A 123 8.51 -16.60 10.04
CA LYS A 123 8.19 -17.92 10.58
C LYS A 123 8.36 -17.86 12.09
N GLY A 124 7.42 -18.41 12.86
CA GLY A 124 7.51 -18.43 14.32
C GLY A 124 8.83 -19.07 14.76
N GLY A 125 9.72 -18.28 15.38
CA GLY A 125 11.06 -18.67 15.79
C GLY A 125 12.16 -17.63 15.56
N GLU A 126 11.88 -16.53 14.85
CA GLU A 126 12.78 -15.36 14.69
C GLU A 126 12.34 -14.15 15.53
#